data_AF-A0A4Q3CTF5-F1
#
_entry.id   AF-A0A4Q3CTF5-F1
#
_cell.length_a   1.000
_cell.length_b   1.000
_cell.length_c   1.000
_cell.angle_alpha   90.00
_cell.angle_beta   90.00
_cell.angle_gamma   90.00
#
_symmetry.space_group_name_H-M   'P 1'
#
loop_
_entity.id
_entity.type
_entity.pdbx_description
1 polymer ?
#
loop_
_entity_poly.entity_id
_entity_poly.type
_entity_poly.pdbx_seq_one_letter_code
_entity_poly.pdbx_strand_id
1 'polypeptide(L)'
;VLYNGAPYRDRNVETFRPGGLDSPEGPDNWNSSKSGYYLRKFMREDLPIINPWDVAGVQNWIYFRYTEMVLNYAEAQNEAVGPDASVYEAINSIRSRASVNMPALPAGLSQAEMRERIRHERRIELAFEEHRFYDVRRWMIASQTENEPAQGISITKNSDGSLSYSISTALTGRAFQEKHYWLPIPRSEIQASNNLLEQNPGY
;
A
#
# COMPACT_ATOMS: atom_id res chain seq x y z
N VAL A 1 -1.29 9.74 1.54
CA VAL A 1 -2.58 9.65 0.80
C VAL A 1 -3.29 10.98 0.89
N LEU A 2 -4.26 11.24 0.03
CA LEU A 2 -5.24 12.31 0.19
C LEU A 2 -6.53 11.71 0.76
N TYR A 3 -7.18 12.47 1.63
CA TYR A 3 -8.45 12.13 2.29
C TYR A 3 -9.33 13.37 2.33
N ASN A 4 -10.61 13.24 2.69
CA ASN A 4 -11.52 14.39 2.78
C ASN A 4 -10.99 15.49 3.71
N GLY A 5 -10.90 16.71 3.22
CA GLY A 5 -10.36 17.85 3.95
C GLY A 5 -8.83 17.97 3.87
N ALA A 6 -8.12 17.00 3.29
CA ALA A 6 -6.68 17.12 3.08
C ALA A 6 -6.40 18.29 2.12
N PRO A 7 -5.47 19.21 2.45
CA PRO A 7 -5.07 20.26 1.54
C PRO A 7 -4.33 19.65 0.34
N TYR A 8 -4.75 20.03 -0.86
CA TYR A 8 -4.10 19.61 -2.09
C TYR A 8 -4.18 20.73 -3.12
N ARG A 9 -3.03 21.39 -3.35
CA ARG A 9 -2.93 22.60 -4.18
C ARG A 9 -3.82 23.71 -3.61
N ASP A 10 -4.71 24.28 -4.43
CA ASP A 10 -5.48 25.47 -4.10
C ASP A 10 -6.78 25.19 -3.34
N ARG A 11 -7.11 23.93 -3.06
CA ARG A 11 -8.32 23.54 -2.33
C ARG A 11 -8.13 22.31 -1.46
N ASN A 12 -9.12 22.02 -0.65
CA ASN A 12 -9.20 20.75 0.06
C ASN A 12 -9.86 19.69 -0.82
N VAL A 13 -9.48 18.43 -0.60
CA VAL A 13 -10.12 17.27 -1.24
C VAL A 13 -11.51 17.05 -0.64
N GLU A 14 -12.52 16.83 -1.48
CA GLU A 14 -13.93 16.74 -1.11
C GLU A 14 -14.52 15.40 -1.55
N THR A 15 -14.37 14.37 -0.73
CA THR A 15 -14.91 13.03 -1.03
C THR A 15 -16.28 12.77 -0.39
N PHE A 16 -16.85 13.77 0.28
CA PHE A 16 -18.20 13.71 0.86
C PHE A 16 -19.31 13.73 -0.20
N ARG A 17 -20.48 13.25 0.21
CA ARG A 17 -21.73 13.32 -0.54
C ARG A 17 -22.84 13.92 0.33
N PRO A 18 -23.78 14.71 -0.20
CA PRO A 18 -23.83 15.11 -1.59
C PRO A 18 -22.85 16.24 -1.93
N GLY A 19 -22.48 16.34 -3.21
CA GLY A 19 -21.86 17.53 -3.80
C GLY A 19 -20.35 17.72 -3.62
N GLY A 20 -19.62 16.75 -3.07
CA GLY A 20 -18.16 16.82 -3.02
C GLY A 20 -17.54 16.59 -4.41
N LEU A 21 -16.61 17.45 -4.80
CA LEU A 21 -16.01 17.44 -6.15
C LEU A 21 -15.15 16.21 -6.46
N ASP A 22 -14.57 15.58 -5.44
CA ASP A 22 -13.74 14.36 -5.57
C ASP A 22 -14.54 13.11 -5.17
N SER A 23 -15.86 13.21 -5.12
CA SER A 23 -16.76 12.09 -4.90
C SER A 23 -17.27 11.52 -6.23
N PRO A 24 -17.95 10.37 -6.23
CA PRO A 24 -18.66 9.88 -7.40
C PRO A 24 -19.86 10.74 -7.86
N GLU A 25 -20.13 11.87 -7.20
CA GLU A 25 -21.08 12.89 -7.65
C GLU A 25 -20.40 14.12 -8.26
N GLY A 26 -19.07 14.15 -8.27
CA GLY A 26 -18.27 15.21 -8.88
C GLY A 26 -18.25 15.15 -10.42
N PRO A 27 -17.64 16.17 -11.06
CA PRO A 27 -17.60 16.29 -12.52
C PRO A 27 -16.90 15.12 -13.23
N ASP A 28 -15.89 14.50 -12.60
CA ASP A 28 -15.13 13.36 -13.14
C ASP A 28 -15.48 12.04 -12.43
N ASN A 29 -16.78 11.80 -12.22
CA ASN A 29 -17.27 10.67 -11.42
C ASN A 29 -16.86 9.28 -11.91
N TRP A 30 -16.53 9.11 -13.19
CA TRP A 30 -16.10 7.84 -13.80
C TRP A 30 -14.76 7.33 -13.26
N ASN A 31 -13.93 8.21 -12.70
CA ASN A 31 -12.63 7.88 -12.10
C ASN A 31 -12.53 8.25 -10.61
N SER A 32 -13.68 8.31 -9.94
CA SER A 32 -13.75 8.62 -8.51
C SER A 32 -13.24 7.47 -7.65
N SER A 33 -12.72 7.79 -6.46
CA SER A 33 -12.17 6.77 -5.56
C SER A 33 -13.26 5.86 -5.01
N LYS A 34 -13.02 4.54 -5.06
CA LYS A 34 -13.88 3.54 -4.42
C LYS A 34 -13.70 3.48 -2.89
N SER A 35 -12.57 3.95 -2.37
CA SER A 35 -12.24 3.86 -0.94
C SER A 35 -12.42 5.17 -0.18
N GLY A 36 -12.69 6.28 -0.88
CA GLY A 36 -12.72 7.63 -0.28
C GLY A 36 -11.33 8.23 -0.05
N TYR A 37 -10.26 7.56 -0.52
CA TYR A 37 -8.87 8.02 -0.46
C TYR A 37 -8.24 8.06 -1.85
N TYR A 38 -7.31 8.99 -2.05
CA TYR A 38 -6.48 9.06 -3.27
C TYR A 38 -5.01 8.88 -2.94
N LEU A 39 -4.25 8.37 -3.90
CA LEU A 39 -2.79 8.32 -3.80
C LEU A 39 -2.25 9.76 -3.80
N ARG A 40 -1.25 10.06 -2.95
CA ARG A 40 -0.48 11.32 -2.97
C ARG A 40 1.00 11.07 -3.25
N LYS A 41 1.51 9.93 -2.79
CA LYS A 41 2.91 9.57 -2.94
C LYS A 41 3.25 9.56 -4.43
N PHE A 42 4.40 10.11 -4.77
CA PHE A 42 4.85 10.28 -6.16
C PHE A 42 4.02 11.25 -7.00
N MET A 43 3.08 11.99 -6.43
CA MET A 43 2.44 13.08 -7.17
C MET A 43 3.29 14.34 -7.11
N ARG A 44 3.56 14.90 -8.28
CA ARG A 44 4.19 16.20 -8.46
C ARG A 44 3.11 17.29 -8.51
N GLU A 45 3.14 18.19 -7.53
CA GLU A 45 2.16 19.26 -7.40
C GLU A 45 2.39 20.40 -8.42
N ASP A 46 3.59 20.47 -9.02
CA ASP A 46 3.98 21.43 -10.07
C ASP A 46 3.48 21.07 -11.48
N LEU A 47 2.91 19.88 -11.68
CA LEU A 47 2.29 19.46 -12.95
C LEU A 47 0.79 19.75 -12.95
N PRO A 48 0.13 20.03 -14.10
CA PRO A 48 -1.30 20.29 -14.14
C PRO A 48 -2.13 19.07 -13.68
N ILE A 49 -3.28 19.29 -13.02
CA ILE A 49 -4.25 18.22 -12.66
C ILE A 49 -4.78 17.57 -13.94
N ILE A 50 -5.12 18.41 -14.93
CA ILE A 50 -5.55 17.97 -16.25
C ILE A 50 -4.29 17.84 -17.09
N ASN A 51 -3.76 16.62 -17.15
CA ASN A 51 -2.67 16.30 -18.04
C ASN A 51 -3.24 15.93 -19.42
N PRO A 52 -2.84 16.60 -20.51
CA PRO A 52 -3.18 16.17 -21.86
C PRO A 52 -2.75 14.71 -22.10
N TRP A 53 -3.55 13.95 -22.84
CA TRP A 53 -3.33 12.50 -23.07
C TRP A 53 -2.00 12.18 -23.76
N ASP A 54 -1.41 13.16 -24.44
CA ASP A 54 -0.14 13.07 -25.18
C ASP A 54 1.10 13.42 -24.34
N VAL A 55 0.91 13.83 -23.08
CA VAL A 55 2.02 14.17 -22.18
C VAL A 55 2.30 12.99 -21.23
N ALA A 56 3.46 12.36 -21.40
CA ALA A 56 3.89 11.30 -20.49
C ALA A 56 4.16 11.82 -19.08
N GLY A 57 3.83 11.00 -18.07
CA GLY A 57 4.17 11.30 -16.68
C GLY A 57 5.69 11.30 -16.47
N VAL A 58 6.23 12.37 -15.89
CA VAL A 58 7.67 12.54 -15.60
C VAL A 58 8.06 12.05 -14.20
N GLN A 59 7.32 11.08 -13.67
CA GLN A 59 7.50 10.63 -12.30
C GLN A 59 8.66 9.65 -12.19
N ASN A 60 9.63 9.96 -11.32
CA ASN A 60 10.72 9.03 -11.04
C ASN A 60 10.20 7.84 -10.26
N TRP A 61 10.43 6.64 -10.79
CA TRP A 61 10.20 5.39 -10.08
C TRP A 61 11.45 4.95 -9.35
N ILE A 62 11.32 4.69 -8.06
CA ILE A 62 12.44 4.30 -7.20
C ILE A 62 12.36 2.79 -7.03
N TYR A 63 13.29 2.06 -7.67
CA TYR A 63 13.37 0.59 -7.51
C TYR A 63 13.99 0.18 -6.18
N PHE A 64 14.98 0.93 -5.70
CA PHE A 64 15.65 0.69 -4.43
C PHE A 64 15.92 2.02 -3.74
N ARG A 65 15.76 2.04 -2.42
CA ARG A 65 16.14 3.18 -1.58
C ARG A 65 16.70 2.75 -0.25
N TYR A 66 17.48 3.63 0.35
CA TYR A 66 18.22 3.35 1.58
C TYR A 66 17.33 2.76 2.69
N THR A 67 16.13 3.31 2.92
CA THR A 67 15.24 2.79 3.98
C THR A 67 14.83 1.34 3.77
N GLU A 68 14.71 0.88 2.53
CA GLU A 68 14.45 -0.53 2.26
C GLU A 68 15.62 -1.41 2.72
N MET A 69 16.87 -0.96 2.52
CA MET A 69 18.05 -1.70 2.99
C MET A 69 18.08 -1.79 4.52
N VAL A 70 17.68 -0.72 5.22
CA VAL A 70 17.55 -0.71 6.68
C VAL A 70 16.46 -1.68 7.15
N LEU A 71 15.31 -1.73 6.46
CA LEU A 71 14.24 -2.69 6.76
C LEU A 71 14.66 -4.14 6.47
N ASN A 72 15.37 -4.38 5.37
CA ASN A 72 15.89 -5.70 5.01
C ASN A 72 16.88 -6.20 6.08
N TYR A 73 17.77 -5.32 6.54
CA TYR A 73 18.69 -5.61 7.65
C TYR A 73 17.94 -5.93 8.94
N ALA A 74 16.99 -5.08 9.36
CA ALA A 74 16.22 -5.29 10.58
C ALA A 74 15.47 -6.63 10.56
N GLU A 75 14.83 -6.95 9.42
CA GLU A 75 14.14 -8.23 9.25
C GLU A 75 15.12 -9.40 9.36
N ALA A 76 16.19 -9.41 8.57
CA ALA A 76 17.17 -10.49 8.57
C ALA A 76 17.82 -10.70 9.94
N GLN A 77 18.22 -9.63 10.62
CA GLN A 77 18.87 -9.68 11.93
C GLN A 77 17.90 -10.18 13.01
N ASN A 78 16.65 -9.71 12.99
CA ASN A 78 15.63 -10.21 13.92
C ASN A 78 15.41 -11.71 13.75
N GLU A 79 15.32 -12.20 12.51
CA GLU A 79 15.17 -13.64 12.25
C GLU A 79 16.40 -14.45 12.68
N ALA A 80 17.61 -13.90 12.53
CA ALA A 80 18.86 -14.60 12.83
C ALA A 80 19.13 -14.73 14.33
N VAL A 81 18.97 -13.65 15.10
CA VAL A 81 19.39 -13.60 16.52
C VAL A 81 18.35 -13.01 17.47
N GLY A 82 17.22 -12.54 16.94
CA GLY A 82 16.20 -11.82 17.70
C GLY A 82 16.44 -10.30 17.72
N PRO A 83 15.63 -9.56 18.48
CA PRO A 83 15.64 -8.10 18.51
C PRO A 83 16.77 -7.58 19.39
N ASP A 84 17.99 -7.65 18.89
CA ASP A 84 19.15 -7.02 19.52
C ASP A 84 19.15 -5.49 19.35
N ALA A 85 20.14 -4.82 19.94
CA ALA A 85 20.26 -3.36 19.86
C ALA A 85 20.26 -2.84 18.41
N SER A 86 20.88 -3.57 17.48
CA SER A 86 20.98 -3.16 16.08
C SER A 86 19.64 -3.21 15.34
N VAL A 87 18.76 -4.17 15.68
CA VAL A 87 17.39 -4.22 15.14
C VAL A 87 16.58 -3.02 15.62
N TYR A 88 16.68 -2.68 16.92
CA TYR A 88 16.03 -1.50 17.47
C TYR A 88 16.56 -0.21 16.86
N GLU A 89 17.87 -0.07 16.71
CA GLU A 89 18.50 1.08 16.05
C GLU A 89 18.03 1.22 14.60
N ALA A 90 18.03 0.12 13.83
CA ALA A 90 17.58 0.11 12.45
C ALA A 90 16.13 0.59 12.33
N ILE A 91 15.19 0.00 13.07
CA ILE A 91 13.77 0.38 12.96
C ILE A 91 13.51 1.77 13.54
N ASN A 92 14.12 2.11 14.67
CA ASN A 92 13.93 3.43 15.27
C ASN A 92 14.54 4.55 14.42
N SER A 93 15.60 4.29 13.63
CA SER A 93 16.15 5.28 12.70
C SER A 93 15.16 5.72 11.62
N ILE A 94 14.28 4.80 11.20
CA ILE A 94 13.20 5.08 10.25
C ILE A 94 12.11 5.89 10.95
N ARG A 95 11.69 5.42 12.13
CA ARG A 95 10.60 6.02 12.91
C ARG A 95 10.91 7.44 13.36
N SER A 96 12.16 7.70 13.76
CA SER A 96 12.61 9.01 14.26
C SER A 96 12.94 10.02 13.16
N ARG A 97 12.88 9.64 11.87
CA ARG A 97 13.07 10.57 10.75
C ARG A 97 12.11 11.75 10.94
N ALA A 98 12.60 12.98 10.77
CA ALA A 98 11.81 14.20 11.06
C ALA A 98 10.45 14.26 10.34
N SER A 99 10.35 13.68 9.13
CA SER A 99 9.10 13.60 8.36
C SER A 99 8.14 12.49 8.79
N VAL A 100 8.56 11.59 9.67
CA VAL A 100 7.78 10.47 10.22
C VAL A 100 7.40 10.74 11.67
N ASN A 101 8.40 11.11 12.49
CA ASN A 101 8.24 11.52 13.88
C ASN A 101 7.41 10.54 14.73
N MET A 102 7.67 9.24 14.57
CA MET A 102 7.03 8.18 15.33
C MET A 102 7.86 7.82 16.57
N PRO A 103 7.22 7.47 17.71
CA PRO A 103 7.95 7.09 18.92
C PRO A 103 8.76 5.81 18.70
N ALA A 104 9.85 5.64 19.45
CA ALA A 104 10.62 4.41 19.45
C ALA A 104 9.76 3.19 19.82
N LEU A 105 10.16 2.01 19.33
CA LEU A 105 9.53 0.76 19.75
C LEU A 105 9.76 0.50 21.25
N PRO A 106 8.79 -0.12 21.95
CA PRO A 106 8.98 -0.54 23.34
C PRO A 106 10.12 -1.56 23.43
N ALA A 107 10.93 -1.47 24.48
CA ALA A 107 12.00 -2.43 24.74
C ALA A 107 11.46 -3.80 25.14
N GLY A 108 12.29 -4.84 25.01
CA GLY A 108 11.99 -6.19 25.50
C GLY A 108 11.01 -7.00 24.64
N LEU A 109 10.78 -6.61 23.39
CA LEU A 109 10.02 -7.42 22.45
C LEU A 109 10.69 -8.78 22.23
N SER A 110 9.88 -9.82 22.07
CA SER A 110 10.33 -11.10 21.52
C SER A 110 10.62 -11.00 20.02
N GLN A 111 11.31 -12.01 19.47
CA GLN A 111 11.53 -12.11 18.02
C GLN A 111 10.22 -12.04 17.22
N ALA A 112 9.16 -12.71 17.70
CA ALA A 112 7.87 -12.73 17.02
C ALA A 112 7.17 -11.36 17.06
N GLU A 113 7.20 -10.68 18.21
CA GLU A 113 6.62 -9.34 18.32
C GLU A 113 7.39 -8.32 17.47
N MET A 114 8.73 -8.38 17.49
CA MET A 114 9.55 -7.52 16.64
C MET A 114 9.31 -7.79 15.16
N ARG A 115 9.17 -9.06 14.74
CA ARG A 115 8.83 -9.42 13.35
C ARG A 115 7.56 -8.71 12.90
N GLU A 116 6.51 -8.72 13.71
CA GLU A 116 5.26 -8.03 13.37
C GLU A 116 5.42 -6.49 13.35
N ARG A 117 6.25 -5.91 14.23
CA ARG A 117 6.60 -4.48 14.15
C ARG A 117 7.34 -4.15 12.86
N ILE A 118 8.33 -4.94 12.46
CA ILE A 118 9.09 -4.76 11.21
C ILE A 118 8.19 -4.88 9.99
N ARG A 119 7.33 -5.92 9.94
CA ARG A 119 6.35 -6.12 8.87
C ARG A 119 5.39 -4.94 8.74
N HIS A 120 4.93 -4.40 9.88
CA HIS A 120 4.08 -3.22 9.90
C HIS A 120 4.83 -1.98 9.38
N GLU A 121 6.03 -1.71 9.89
CA GLU A 121 6.85 -0.58 9.46
C GLU A 121 7.13 -0.65 7.94
N ARG A 122 7.49 -1.83 7.44
CA ARG A 122 7.70 -2.09 6.00
C ARG A 122 6.46 -1.80 5.17
N ARG A 123 5.28 -2.24 5.64
CA ARG A 123 3.99 -1.98 4.96
C ARG A 123 3.69 -0.49 4.83
N ILE A 124 4.03 0.32 5.84
CA ILE A 124 3.76 1.76 5.84
C ILE A 124 4.80 2.51 5.01
N GLU A 125 6.08 2.29 5.31
CA GLU A 125 7.18 3.02 4.70
C GLU A 125 7.23 2.78 3.18
N LEU A 126 7.05 1.53 2.74
CA LEU A 126 7.08 1.12 1.33
C LEU A 126 5.69 1.03 0.67
N ALA A 127 4.66 1.65 1.27
CA ALA A 127 3.32 1.69 0.69
C ALA A 127 3.37 2.31 -0.72
N PHE A 128 2.70 1.66 -1.68
CA PHE A 128 2.65 2.05 -3.10
C PHE A 128 3.98 1.99 -3.86
N GLU A 129 4.95 1.21 -3.36
CA GLU A 129 6.26 0.96 -4.00
C GLU A 129 6.40 -0.51 -4.45
N GLU A 130 5.29 -1.16 -4.85
CA GLU A 130 5.28 -2.53 -5.40
C GLU A 130 5.74 -3.67 -4.46
N HIS A 131 6.19 -3.38 -3.24
CA HIS A 131 6.65 -4.43 -2.31
C HIS A 131 5.56 -5.34 -1.74
N ARG A 132 4.36 -4.78 -1.45
CA ARG A 132 3.34 -5.50 -0.66
C ARG A 132 2.91 -6.82 -1.30
N PHE A 133 2.87 -6.88 -2.63
CA PHE A 133 2.52 -8.08 -3.38
C PHE A 133 3.48 -9.24 -3.09
N TYR A 134 4.78 -8.96 -3.03
CA TYR A 134 5.83 -9.95 -2.77
C TYR A 134 5.98 -10.24 -1.28
N ASP A 135 5.85 -9.20 -0.43
CA ASP A 135 5.97 -9.33 1.02
C ASP A 135 4.94 -10.30 1.59
N VAL A 136 3.66 -10.20 1.21
CA VAL A 136 2.64 -11.13 1.73
C VAL A 136 2.86 -12.57 1.25
N ARG A 137 3.47 -12.75 0.07
CA ARG A 137 3.76 -14.07 -0.50
C ARG A 137 4.93 -14.73 0.21
N ARG A 138 6.07 -14.05 0.33
CA ARG A 138 7.26 -14.60 1.01
C ARG A 138 7.04 -14.82 2.50
N TRP A 139 6.13 -14.07 3.12
CA TRP A 139 5.73 -14.27 4.51
C TRP A 139 4.66 -15.33 4.69
N MET A 140 4.14 -15.93 3.61
CA MET A 140 3.02 -16.88 3.62
C MET A 140 1.78 -16.34 4.34
N ILE A 141 1.56 -15.01 4.23
CA ILE A 141 0.38 -14.34 4.79
C ILE A 141 -0.65 -13.88 3.74
N ALA A 142 -0.46 -14.28 2.48
CA ALA A 142 -1.32 -13.87 1.38
C ALA A 142 -2.72 -14.49 1.51
N SER A 143 -2.83 -15.74 1.96
CA SER A 143 -4.14 -16.38 2.18
C SER A 143 -5.00 -15.68 3.23
N GLN A 144 -4.40 -14.99 4.21
CA GLN A 144 -5.12 -14.17 5.16
C GLN A 144 -5.39 -12.77 4.60
N THR A 145 -4.40 -12.13 3.97
CA THR A 145 -4.52 -10.71 3.58
C THR A 145 -5.23 -10.48 2.25
N GLU A 146 -5.21 -11.47 1.35
CA GLU A 146 -5.81 -11.41 0.01
C GLU A 146 -7.18 -12.08 -0.07
N ASN A 147 -7.75 -12.52 1.06
CA ASN A 147 -9.13 -12.99 1.19
C ASN A 147 -10.02 -12.02 1.97
N GLU A 148 -9.48 -10.90 2.44
CA GLU A 148 -10.24 -9.85 3.12
C GLU A 148 -10.74 -8.78 2.13
N PRO A 149 -11.98 -8.29 2.28
CA PRO A 149 -12.46 -7.13 1.54
C PRO A 149 -11.57 -5.90 1.79
N ALA A 150 -11.33 -5.11 0.75
CA ALA A 150 -10.71 -3.81 0.95
C ALA A 150 -11.79 -2.84 1.44
N GLN A 151 -11.57 -2.26 2.62
CA GLN A 151 -12.48 -1.26 3.18
C GLN A 151 -12.17 0.13 2.63
N GLY A 152 -13.20 0.97 2.64
CA GLY A 152 -13.16 2.39 2.34
C GLY A 152 -13.94 3.18 3.39
N ILE A 153 -14.03 4.48 3.16
CA ILE A 153 -14.87 5.39 3.94
C ILE A 153 -15.87 6.04 3.00
N SER A 154 -17.14 6.02 3.41
CA SER A 154 -18.19 6.86 2.85
C SER A 154 -18.44 8.03 3.79
N ILE A 155 -18.55 9.23 3.22
CA ILE A 155 -18.75 10.47 3.99
C ILE A 155 -20.03 11.12 3.53
N THR A 156 -20.93 11.38 4.48
CA THR A 156 -22.20 12.09 4.24
C THR A 156 -22.10 13.49 4.82
N LYS A 157 -22.31 14.51 4.01
CA LYS A 157 -22.50 15.89 4.45
C LYS A 157 -23.96 16.12 4.79
N ASN A 158 -24.23 16.37 6.07
CA ASN A 158 -25.58 16.58 6.58
C ASN A 158 -26.08 17.99 6.23
N SER A 159 -27.38 18.23 6.40
CA SER A 159 -28.01 19.53 6.10
C SER A 159 -27.48 20.69 6.95
N ASP A 160 -26.99 20.40 8.15
CA ASP A 160 -26.33 21.37 9.05
C ASP A 160 -24.86 21.64 8.69
N GLY A 161 -24.34 21.00 7.64
CA GLY A 161 -22.96 21.12 7.19
C GLY A 161 -21.96 20.19 7.89
N SER A 162 -22.38 19.42 8.90
CA SER A 162 -21.53 18.43 9.55
C SER A 162 -21.25 17.22 8.65
N LEU A 163 -20.17 16.49 8.94
CA LEU A 163 -19.76 15.30 8.20
C LEU A 163 -19.94 14.04 9.06
N SER A 164 -20.70 13.08 8.53
CA SER A 164 -20.85 11.73 9.08
C SER A 164 -19.97 10.75 8.31
N TYR A 165 -19.30 9.85 9.02
CA TYR A 165 -18.37 8.87 8.45
C TYR A 165 -18.89 7.46 8.66
N SER A 166 -18.86 6.62 7.63
CA SER A 166 -19.16 5.19 7.73
C SER A 166 -18.14 4.37 6.96
N ILE A 167 -17.88 3.16 7.44
CA ILE A 167 -17.04 2.19 6.72
C ILE A 167 -17.82 1.69 5.51
N SER A 168 -17.17 1.67 4.36
CA SER A 168 -17.68 1.09 3.11
C SER A 168 -16.79 -0.04 2.62
N THR A 169 -17.29 -0.83 1.68
CA THR A 169 -16.49 -1.87 1.01
C THR A 169 -16.04 -1.33 -0.34
N ALA A 170 -14.74 -1.04 -0.47
CA ALA A 170 -14.13 -0.51 -1.69
C ALA A 170 -13.88 -1.59 -2.74
N LEU A 171 -13.51 -2.81 -2.29
CA LEU A 171 -13.30 -3.98 -3.13
C LEU A 171 -13.75 -5.24 -2.39
N THR A 172 -14.48 -6.10 -3.10
CA THR A 172 -14.93 -7.41 -2.60
C THR A 172 -14.60 -8.50 -3.64
N GLY A 173 -14.88 -9.76 -3.30
CA GLY A 173 -14.70 -10.90 -4.21
C GLY A 173 -13.24 -11.34 -4.39
N ARG A 174 -12.36 -10.97 -3.46
CA ARG A 174 -10.98 -11.48 -3.48
C ARG A 174 -11.01 -12.96 -3.06
N ALA A 175 -10.37 -13.81 -3.85
CA ALA A 175 -10.33 -15.25 -3.65
C ALA A 175 -8.90 -15.75 -3.89
N PHE A 176 -8.08 -15.66 -2.85
CA PHE A 176 -6.72 -16.17 -2.84
C PHE A 176 -6.72 -17.67 -2.50
N GLN A 177 -6.15 -18.46 -3.42
CA GLN A 177 -5.93 -19.90 -3.29
C GLN A 177 -4.43 -20.18 -3.18
N GLU A 178 -4.04 -21.34 -2.67
CA GLU A 178 -2.62 -21.69 -2.50
C GLU A 178 -1.80 -21.59 -3.79
N LYS A 179 -2.39 -21.95 -4.94
CA LYS A 179 -1.72 -21.78 -6.24
C LYS A 179 -1.30 -20.33 -6.53
N HIS A 180 -2.02 -19.33 -6.02
CA HIS A 180 -1.75 -17.90 -6.27
C HIS A 180 -0.50 -17.35 -5.55
N TYR A 181 0.21 -18.18 -4.77
CA TYR A 181 1.57 -17.88 -4.34
C TYR A 181 2.56 -17.82 -5.50
N TRP A 182 2.28 -18.55 -6.59
CA TRP A 182 3.07 -18.57 -7.82
C TRP A 182 2.26 -17.95 -8.98
N LEU A 183 2.96 -17.42 -9.99
CA LEU A 183 2.32 -17.00 -11.23
C LEU A 183 2.28 -18.17 -12.21
N PRO A 184 1.22 -18.35 -13.01
CA PRO A 184 1.20 -19.40 -14.03
C PRO A 184 2.28 -19.14 -15.08
N ILE A 185 2.96 -20.20 -15.50
CA ILE A 185 3.79 -20.15 -16.71
C ILE A 185 2.85 -20.09 -17.91
N PRO A 186 3.01 -19.13 -18.84
CA PRO A 186 2.15 -19.06 -20.02
C PRO A 186 2.18 -20.36 -20.81
N ARG A 187 1.00 -20.87 -21.18
CA ARG A 187 0.86 -22.16 -21.90
C ARG A 187 1.69 -22.22 -23.18
N SER A 188 1.84 -21.09 -23.88
CA SER A 188 2.67 -20.98 -25.08
C SER A 188 4.14 -21.29 -24.80
N GLU A 189 4.68 -20.89 -23.65
CA GLU A 189 6.07 -21.16 -23.27
C GLU A 189 6.29 -22.66 -23.00
N ILE A 190 5.33 -23.30 -22.32
CA ILE A 190 5.34 -24.76 -22.10
C ILE A 190 5.34 -25.48 -23.45
N GLN A 191 4.47 -25.08 -24.37
CA GLN A 191 4.40 -25.68 -25.70
C GLN A 191 5.66 -25.42 -26.53
N ALA A 192 6.21 -24.21 -26.50
CA ALA A 192 7.45 -23.84 -27.19
C ALA A 192 8.65 -24.64 -26.69
N SER A 193 8.66 -25.02 -25.41
CA SER A 193 9.68 -25.90 -24.83
C SER A 193 9.53 -27.38 -25.20
N ASN A 194 8.61 -27.75 -26.10
CA ASN A 194 8.19 -29.14 -26.35
C ASN A 194 7.69 -29.85 -25.07
N ASN A 195 7.01 -29.11 -24.19
CA ASN A 195 6.53 -29.56 -22.87
C ASN A 195 7.64 -30.02 -21.90
N LEU A 196 8.86 -29.49 -22.04
CA LEU A 196 9.94 -29.70 -21.06
C LEU A 196 9.77 -28.83 -19.81
N LEU A 197 9.10 -27.68 -19.93
CA LEU A 197 8.77 -26.83 -18.78
C LEU A 197 7.53 -27.37 -18.07
N GLU A 198 7.68 -27.72 -16.79
CA GLU A 198 6.58 -28.10 -15.92
C GLU A 198 5.86 -26.86 -15.38
N GLN A 199 4.54 -26.94 -15.25
CA GLN A 199 3.71 -25.85 -14.73
C GLN A 199 3.86 -25.71 -13.19
N ASN A 200 3.64 -24.49 -12.70
CA ASN A 200 3.55 -24.23 -11.26
C ASN A 200 2.35 -24.95 -10.63
N PRO A 201 2.43 -25.36 -9.34
CA PRO A 201 1.38 -26.14 -8.69
C PRO A 201 -0.01 -25.49 -8.77
N GLY A 202 -1.00 -26.25 -9.23
CA GLY A 202 -2.42 -25.87 -9.26
C GLY A 202 -2.89 -25.07 -10.49
N TYR A 203 -2.04 -24.90 -11.50
CA TYR A 203 -2.35 -24.24 -12.77
C TYR A 203 -2.44 -25.19 -13.96
#